data_AF-A0A355GN06-F1
#
_entry.id   AF-A0A355GN06-F1
#
_cell.length_a   1.000
_cell.length_b   1.000
_cell.length_c   1.000
_cell.angle_alpha   90.00
_cell.angle_beta   90.00
_cell.angle_gamma   90.00
#
_symmetry.space_group_name_H-M   'P 1'
#
loop_
_entity.id
_entity.type
_entity.pdbx_description
1 polymer ?
#
loop_
_entity_poly.entity_id
_entity_poly.type
_entity_poly.pdbx_seq_one_letter_code
_entity_poly.pdbx_strand_id
1 'polypeptide(L)'
;TPPYHCKVLKVWIPVPQSDAAQKIENSQFTTFPDKVKPQISSEPVYGNRFACFEFHDPHGAQIITHRFRAQVWNLNWQLEPEAVETVSNWPDQFAPYLTPQSIQDQQQFQRVLKQIGKATEKQRPGLMQAMS
;
A
#
# COMPACT_ATOMS: atom_id res chain seq x y z
N THR A 1 14.68 -17.01 -5.67
CA THR A 1 15.98 -17.60 -6.07
C THR A 1 16.90 -16.48 -6.54
N PRO A 2 18.14 -16.41 -6.05
CA PRO A 2 19.10 -15.40 -6.49
C PRO A 2 19.48 -15.58 -7.97
N PRO A 3 19.83 -14.50 -8.68
CA PRO A 3 20.44 -14.58 -10.01
C PRO A 3 21.74 -15.40 -10.01
N TYR A 4 22.14 -15.91 -11.17
CA TYR A 4 23.40 -16.66 -11.31
C TYR A 4 24.61 -15.77 -10.96
N HIS A 5 25.58 -16.31 -10.19
CA HIS A 5 26.73 -15.58 -9.63
C HIS A 5 26.39 -14.36 -8.76
N CYS A 6 25.21 -14.33 -8.13
CA CYS A 6 24.84 -13.29 -7.18
C CYS A 6 25.75 -13.31 -5.94
N LYS A 7 26.44 -12.19 -5.67
CA LYS A 7 27.26 -12.00 -4.45
C LYS A 7 26.44 -11.46 -3.28
N VAL A 8 25.45 -10.63 -3.57
CA VAL A 8 24.58 -10.02 -2.55
C VAL A 8 23.17 -9.96 -3.10
N LEU A 9 22.22 -10.57 -2.38
CA LEU A 9 20.80 -10.44 -2.64
C LEU A 9 20.18 -9.59 -1.55
N LYS A 10 19.59 -8.45 -1.93
CA LYS A 10 18.79 -7.60 -1.03
C LYS A 10 17.31 -7.78 -1.33
N VAL A 11 16.52 -8.00 -0.28
CA VAL A 11 15.07 -8.19 -0.39
C VAL A 11 14.37 -7.28 0.61
N TRP A 12 13.40 -6.50 0.12
CA TRP A 12 12.55 -5.66 0.96
C TRP A 12 11.19 -6.31 1.12
N ILE A 13 10.73 -6.43 2.36
CA ILE A 13 9.40 -6.96 2.69
C ILE A 13 8.64 -5.89 3.46
N PRO A 14 7.41 -5.52 3.06
CA PRO A 14 6.58 -4.61 3.84
C PRO A 14 6.25 -5.22 5.21
N VAL A 15 6.33 -4.40 6.25
CA VAL A 15 6.03 -4.80 7.62
C VAL A 15 4.75 -4.09 8.05
N PRO A 16 3.65 -4.82 8.32
CA PRO A 16 2.40 -4.22 8.77
C PRO A 16 2.60 -3.52 10.12
N GLN A 17 1.90 -2.40 10.29
CA GLN A 17 2.04 -1.49 11.43
C GLN A 17 0.75 -1.48 12.24
N SER A 18 0.85 -1.26 13.55
CA SER A 18 -0.34 -0.99 14.35
C SER A 18 -0.73 0.49 14.20
N ASP A 19 -2.03 0.75 14.08
CA ASP A 19 -2.63 2.09 14.04
C ASP A 19 -4.04 2.06 14.68
N ALA A 20 -4.86 3.07 14.42
CA ALA A 20 -6.22 3.16 14.95
C ALA A 20 -7.19 2.10 14.40
N ALA A 21 -6.91 1.54 13.22
CA ALA A 21 -7.75 0.58 12.51
C ALA A 21 -7.21 -0.86 12.57
N GLN A 22 -5.96 -1.06 12.99
CA GLN A 22 -5.40 -2.40 13.17
C GLN A 22 -4.34 -2.51 14.28
N LYS A 23 -4.24 -3.69 14.90
CA LYS A 23 -3.20 -4.06 15.86
C LYS A 23 -2.44 -5.28 15.36
N ILE A 24 -1.12 -5.15 15.23
CA ILE A 24 -0.22 -6.22 14.82
C ILE A 24 0.51 -6.78 16.05
N GLU A 25 0.45 -8.09 16.23
CA GLU A 25 1.04 -8.83 17.34
C GLU A 25 1.91 -9.99 16.82
N ASN A 26 2.88 -10.44 17.62
CA ASN A 26 3.69 -11.63 17.34
C ASN A 26 4.37 -11.62 15.96
N SER A 27 4.78 -10.44 15.48
CA SER A 27 5.45 -10.27 14.18
C SER A 27 6.87 -10.81 14.23
N GLN A 28 7.13 -11.88 13.48
CA GLN A 28 8.40 -12.60 13.49
C GLN A 28 8.81 -13.01 12.08
N PHE A 29 10.10 -12.90 11.81
CA PHE A 29 10.72 -13.36 10.58
C PHE A 29 11.59 -14.58 10.83
N THR A 30 11.52 -15.53 9.90
CA THR A 30 12.47 -16.65 9.81
C THR A 30 12.99 -16.75 8.39
N THR A 31 14.24 -17.22 8.26
CA THR A 31 14.89 -17.39 6.95
C THR A 31 15.49 -18.78 6.84
N PHE A 32 15.61 -19.25 5.60
CA PHE A 32 16.24 -20.53 5.25
C PHE A 32 16.90 -20.41 3.87
N PRO A 33 18.04 -21.10 3.61
CA PRO A 33 18.83 -21.90 4.55
C PRO A 33 19.61 -21.06 5.56
N ASP A 34 20.00 -19.84 5.18
CA ASP A 34 20.80 -18.97 6.01
C ASP A 34 19.92 -18.24 7.04
N LYS A 35 20.45 -18.05 8.25
CA LYS A 35 19.80 -17.27 9.31
C LYS A 35 20.21 -15.80 9.16
N VAL A 36 19.38 -15.01 8.50
CA VAL A 36 19.59 -13.57 8.27
C VAL A 36 18.56 -12.79 9.08
N LYS A 37 19.03 -11.80 9.85
CA LYS A 37 18.15 -10.85 10.54
C LYS A 37 17.91 -9.63 9.66
N PRO A 38 16.65 -9.19 9.49
CA PRO A 38 16.39 -7.99 8.71
C PRO A 38 16.77 -6.72 9.46
N GLN A 39 17.11 -5.69 8.71
CA GLN A 39 17.09 -4.31 9.17
C GLN A 39 15.70 -3.73 8.92
N ILE A 40 15.02 -3.27 9.96
CA ILE A 40 13.68 -2.70 9.85
C ILE A 40 13.78 -1.18 9.93
N SER A 41 13.24 -0.48 8.94
CA SER A 41 13.16 0.98 8.92
C SER A 41 11.78 1.44 8.46
N SER A 42 11.46 2.71 8.74
CA SER A 42 10.31 3.40 8.20
C SER A 42 10.77 4.37 7.12
N GLU A 43 10.01 4.48 6.04
CA GLU A 43 10.22 5.58 5.09
C GLU A 43 9.67 6.90 5.65
N PRO A 44 10.34 8.03 5.36
CA PRO A 44 10.11 9.28 6.10
C PRO A 44 8.81 10.01 5.71
N VAL A 45 8.21 9.69 4.56
CA VAL A 45 7.11 10.48 4.00
C VAL A 45 5.75 9.99 4.52
N TYR A 46 5.45 8.71 4.34
CA TYR A 46 4.17 8.13 4.77
C TYR A 46 4.33 7.13 5.92
N GLY A 47 5.55 6.94 6.41
CA GLY A 47 5.82 6.11 7.58
C GLY A 47 5.75 4.61 7.32
N ASN A 48 5.62 4.17 6.06
CA ASN A 48 5.58 2.75 5.71
C ASN A 48 6.82 2.01 6.22
N ARG A 49 6.63 0.85 6.84
CA ARG A 49 7.73 0.05 7.39
C ARG A 49 8.16 -1.07 6.46
N PHE A 50 9.47 -1.25 6.35
CA PHE A 50 10.07 -2.30 5.53
C PHE A 50 11.17 -3.03 6.30
N ALA A 51 11.24 -4.34 6.08
CA ALA A 51 12.32 -5.22 6.51
C ALA A 51 13.25 -5.47 5.32
N CYS A 52 14.50 -5.04 5.42
CA CYS A 52 15.55 -5.29 4.44
C CYS A 52 16.40 -6.49 4.88
N PHE A 53 16.41 -7.54 4.07
CA PHE A 53 17.27 -8.71 4.24
C PHE A 53 18.44 -8.62 3.28
N GLU A 54 19.65 -8.91 3.76
CA GLU A 54 20.87 -8.98 2.95
C GLU A 54 21.47 -10.38 3.08
N PHE A 55 21.45 -11.13 1.98
CA PHE A 55 22.06 -12.45 1.88
C PHE A 55 23.39 -12.32 1.12
N HIS A 56 24.47 -12.76 1.74
CA HIS A 56 25.80 -12.78 1.13
C HIS A 56 26.09 -14.14 0.53
N ASP A 57 26.60 -14.15 -0.70
CA ASP A 57 26.87 -15.32 -1.52
C ASP A 57 25.72 -16.34 -1.49
N PRO A 58 24.47 -15.93 -1.78
CA PRO A 58 23.31 -16.79 -1.62
C PRO A 58 23.34 -17.95 -2.61
N HIS A 59 23.21 -19.16 -2.08
CA HIS A 59 23.14 -20.38 -2.87
C HIS A 59 21.76 -21.03 -2.77
N GLY A 60 21.27 -21.57 -3.88
CA GLY A 60 19.98 -22.28 -3.91
C GLY A 60 18.77 -21.38 -3.61
N ALA A 61 17.67 -22.00 -3.19
CA ALA A 61 16.44 -21.29 -2.87
C ALA A 61 16.57 -20.59 -1.51
N GLN A 62 16.34 -19.28 -1.50
CA GLN A 62 16.27 -18.45 -0.31
C GLN A 62 14.80 -18.24 0.05
N ILE A 63 14.43 -18.58 1.28
CA ILE A 63 13.06 -18.50 1.80
C ILE A 63 13.06 -17.51 2.96
N ILE A 64 12.14 -16.54 2.90
CA ILE A 64 11.82 -15.66 4.00
C ILE A 64 10.36 -15.92 4.37
N THR A 65 10.11 -16.17 5.64
CA THR A 65 8.76 -16.35 6.17
C THR A 65 8.49 -15.25 7.18
N HIS A 66 7.36 -14.56 6.99
CA HIS A 66 6.86 -13.56 7.91
C HIS A 66 5.56 -14.08 8.54
N ARG A 67 5.54 -14.20 9.86
CA ARG A 67 4.36 -14.63 10.62
C ARG A 67 3.99 -13.54 11.60
N PHE A 68 2.72 -13.17 11.63
CA PHE A 68 2.16 -12.18 12.54
C PHE A 68 0.67 -12.47 12.78
N ARG A 69 0.10 -11.86 13.81
CA ARG A 69 -1.33 -11.82 14.06
C ARG A 69 -1.82 -10.38 13.85
N ALA A 70 -2.86 -10.21 13.06
CA ALA A 70 -3.54 -8.92 12.91
C ALA A 70 -4.92 -8.99 13.56
N GLN A 71 -5.24 -7.98 14.37
CA GLN A 71 -6.60 -7.63 14.75
C GLN A 71 -6.96 -6.37 13.94
N VAL A 72 -8.08 -6.41 13.23
CA VAL A 72 -8.52 -5.30 12.38
C VAL A 72 -9.91 -4.86 12.82
N TRP A 73 -10.15 -3.56 12.83
CA TRP A 73 -11.44 -2.96 13.10
C TRP A 73 -12.02 -2.43 11.80
N ASN A 74 -13.31 -2.67 11.61
CA ASN A 74 -14.05 -2.05 10.52
C ASN A 74 -14.78 -0.81 11.07
N LEU A 75 -14.46 0.35 10.50
CA LEU A 75 -15.16 1.59 10.82
C LEU A 75 -16.16 1.90 9.71
N ASN A 76 -17.44 1.79 10.03
CA ASN A 76 -18.50 2.25 9.17
C ASN A 76 -18.84 3.70 9.53
N TRP A 77 -18.37 4.64 8.72
CA TRP A 77 -18.58 6.06 8.94
C TRP A 77 -20.02 6.54 8.65
N GLN A 78 -20.86 5.70 8.05
CA GLN A 78 -22.22 6.05 7.62
C GLN A 78 -22.27 7.39 6.86
N LEU A 79 -21.25 7.66 6.05
CA LEU A 79 -21.15 8.90 5.28
C LEU A 79 -22.24 8.93 4.21
N GLU A 80 -23.02 10.00 4.19
CA GLU A 80 -23.87 10.34 3.05
C GLU A 80 -23.03 11.15 2.05
N PRO A 81 -22.68 10.60 0.87
CA PRO A 81 -21.76 11.25 -0.06
C PRO A 81 -22.24 12.63 -0.52
N GLU A 82 -23.55 12.86 -0.54
CA GLU A 82 -24.19 14.12 -0.94
C GLU A 82 -23.97 15.25 0.08
N ALA A 83 -23.71 14.90 1.34
CA ALA A 83 -23.45 15.85 2.42
C ALA A 83 -21.95 16.19 2.57
N VAL A 84 -21.08 15.62 1.73
CA VAL A 84 -19.63 15.86 1.78
C VAL A 84 -19.32 17.24 1.19
N GLU A 85 -18.78 18.13 2.02
CA GLU A 85 -18.37 19.46 1.61
C GLU A 85 -16.93 19.49 1.05
N THR A 86 -16.68 20.46 0.16
CA THR A 86 -15.32 20.69 -0.34
C THR A 86 -14.50 21.40 0.72
N VAL A 87 -13.41 20.76 1.14
CA VAL A 87 -12.47 21.33 2.11
C VAL A 87 -11.59 22.37 1.41
N SER A 88 -11.64 23.61 1.88
CA SER A 88 -10.80 24.71 1.36
C SER A 88 -9.37 24.66 1.91
N ASN A 89 -9.20 24.21 3.16
CA ASN A 89 -7.91 24.09 3.83
C ASN A 89 -7.79 22.72 4.50
N TRP A 90 -6.82 21.93 4.07
CA TRP A 90 -6.51 20.64 4.67
C TRP A 90 -5.70 20.81 5.96
N PRO A 91 -5.91 19.96 6.97
CA PRO A 91 -5.03 19.93 8.14
C PRO A 91 -3.57 19.61 7.75
N ASP A 92 -2.60 20.17 8.48
CA ASP A 92 -1.16 20.07 8.16
C ASP A 92 -0.65 18.62 8.01
N GLN A 93 -1.23 17.68 8.75
CA GLN A 93 -0.90 16.25 8.64
C GLN A 93 -1.14 15.67 7.23
N PHE A 94 -1.95 16.33 6.40
CA PHE A 94 -2.20 15.94 5.02
C PHE A 94 -1.18 16.50 4.02
N ALA A 95 -0.29 17.43 4.44
CA ALA A 95 0.67 18.07 3.54
C ALA A 95 1.50 17.10 2.67
N PRO A 96 1.98 15.94 3.18
CA PRO A 96 2.69 14.95 2.36
C PRO A 96 1.86 14.37 1.20
N TYR A 97 0.53 14.32 1.35
CA TYR A 97 -0.39 13.79 0.33
C TYR A 97 -0.84 14.86 -0.67
N LEU A 98 -0.68 16.14 -0.33
CA LEU A 98 -1.02 17.28 -1.20
C LEU A 98 0.13 17.65 -2.13
N THR A 99 1.33 17.14 -1.86
CA THR A 99 2.51 17.41 -2.70
C THR A 99 2.36 16.70 -4.05
N PRO A 100 2.34 17.43 -5.19
CA PRO A 100 2.18 16.82 -6.49
C PRO A 100 3.34 15.86 -6.79
N GLN A 101 3.03 14.60 -7.09
CA GLN A 101 4.04 13.65 -7.54
C GLN A 101 4.30 13.85 -9.03
N SER A 102 5.57 13.83 -9.44
CA SER A 102 5.94 13.81 -10.86
C SER A 102 5.57 12.45 -11.45
N ILE A 103 4.40 12.36 -12.09
CA ILE A 103 4.03 11.19 -12.87
C ILE A 103 4.85 11.25 -14.16
N GLN A 104 5.78 10.31 -14.37
CA GLN A 104 6.59 10.23 -15.60
C GLN A 104 5.70 10.30 -16.86
N ASP A 105 4.49 9.74 -16.80
CA ASP A 105 3.50 9.75 -17.87
C ASP A 105 2.19 10.47 -17.48
N GLN A 106 2.29 11.72 -17.02
CA GLN A 106 1.13 12.56 -16.69
C GLN A 106 0.06 12.57 -17.80
N GLN A 107 0.47 12.46 -19.07
CA GLN A 107 -0.45 12.36 -20.21
C GLN A 107 -1.27 11.06 -20.24
N GLN A 108 -0.67 9.93 -19.89
CA GLN A 108 -1.37 8.64 -19.82
C GLN A 108 -2.37 8.64 -18.66
N PHE A 109 -1.97 9.19 -17.51
CA PHE A 109 -2.86 9.35 -16.37
C PHE A 109 -4.09 10.22 -16.70
N GLN A 110 -3.89 11.34 -17.39
CA GLN A 110 -4.99 12.20 -17.84
C GLN A 110 -5.93 11.51 -18.84
N ARG A 111 -5.43 10.60 -19.69
CA ARG A 111 -6.27 9.79 -20.59
C ARG A 111 -7.17 8.84 -19.79
N VAL A 112 -6.63 8.18 -18.76
CA VAL A 112 -7.39 7.27 -17.89
C VAL A 112 -8.46 8.03 -17.11
N LEU A 113 -8.13 9.19 -16.51
CA LEU A 113 -9.12 10.02 -15.81
C LEU A 113 -10.28 10.45 -16.73
N LYS A 114 -9.97 10.84 -17.98
CA LYS A 114 -10.99 11.17 -18.98
C LYS A 114 -11.86 9.97 -19.39
N GLN A 115 -11.32 8.75 -19.36
CA GLN A 115 -12.10 7.54 -19.61
C GLN A 115 -13.03 7.21 -18.44
N ILE A 116 -12.56 7.37 -17.20
CA ILE A 116 -13.37 7.16 -15.99
C ILE A 116 -14.53 8.16 -15.94
N GLY A 117 -14.25 9.46 -16.13
CA GLY A 117 -15.29 10.50 -16.12
C GLY A 117 -16.38 10.32 -17.18
N LYS A 118 -16.02 9.77 -18.36
CA LYS A 118 -16.97 9.47 -19.45
C LYS A 118 -17.79 8.20 -19.22
N ALA A 119 -17.28 7.24 -18.45
CA ALA A 119 -18.03 6.04 -18.08
C ALA A 119 -19.20 6.39 -17.14
N THR A 120 -19.00 7.35 -16.24
CA THR A 120 -20.02 7.85 -15.32
C THR A 120 -21.16 8.60 -16.03
N GLU A 121 -20.90 9.24 -17.17
CA GLU A 121 -21.94 9.86 -18.01
C GLU A 121 -22.72 8.85 -18.87
N LYS A 122 -22.09 7.74 -19.29
CA LYS A 122 -22.75 6.72 -20.15
C LYS A 122 -23.54 5.66 -19.39
N GLN A 123 -23.47 5.60 -18.06
CA GLN A 123 -24.29 4.73 -17.22
C GLN A 123 -25.22 5.55 -16.31
N ARG A 124 -26.16 6.27 -16.91
CA ARG A 124 -27.46 6.55 -16.27
C ARG A 124 -28.58 5.91 -17.11
N PRO A 125 -28.81 4.59 -17.05
CA PRO A 125 -30.15 4.09 -17.29
C PRO A 125 -31.03 4.62 -16.13
N GLY A 126 -32.12 5.30 -16.47
CA GLY A 126 -33.03 5.88 -15.50
C GLY A 126 -33.55 4.84 -14.50
N LEU A 127 -33.35 5.09 -13.21
CA LEU A 127 -33.89 4.33 -12.08
C LEU A 127 -35.41 4.61 -11.88
N MET A 128 -36.17 4.64 -12.97
CA MET A 128 -37.64 4.82 -12.99
C MET A 128 -38.24 3.93 -14.08
N GLN A 129 -38.02 2.62 -14.01
CA GLN A 129 -38.82 1.61 -14.73
C GLN A 129 -38.50 0.20 -14.21
N ALA A 130 -38.83 -0.05 -12.94
CA ALA A 130 -38.93 -1.40 -12.39
C ALA A 130 -39.93 -1.41 -11.23
N MET A 131 -41.12 -0.87 -11.45
CA MET A 131 -42.33 -1.04 -10.62
C MET A 131 -43.54 -0.68 -11.49
N SER A 132 -43.93 -1.56 -12.39
CA SER A 132 -45.27 -1.63 -13.00
C SER A 132 -45.53 -3.04 -13.47
#